data_AF-A0AAP5QQM6-F1
#
_entry.id   AF-A0AAP5QQM6-F1
#
_cell.length_a   1.000
_cell.length_b   1.000
_cell.length_c   1.000
_cell.angle_alpha   90.00
_cell.angle_beta   90.00
_cell.angle_gamma   90.00
#
_symmetry.space_group_name_H-M   'P 1'
#
loop_
_entity.id
_entity.type
_entity.pdbx_description
1 polymer ?
#
loop_
_entity_poly.entity_id
_entity_poly.type
_entity_poly.pdbx_seq_one_letter_code
_entity_poly.pdbx_strand_id
1 'polypeptide(L)' 'MKYAFAYKNHNIETIFCGKDELFEELKQFLITQCGLIIVEVSRADYYTEQEMNQWNDRYTL' A
#
# COMPACT_ATOMS: atom_id res chain seq x y z
N MET A 1 10.76 5.66 -5.82
CA MET A 1 10.03 4.64 -5.04
C MET A 1 8.73 5.25 -4.63
N LYS A 2 7.64 4.59 -4.99
CA LYS A 2 6.27 5.05 -4.76
C LYS A 2 5.63 4.24 -3.64
N TYR A 3 4.63 4.84 -3.00
CA TYR A 3 3.94 4.28 -1.85
C TYR A 3 2.44 4.48 -2.05
N ALA A 4 1.63 3.49 -1.68
CA ALA A 4 0.19 3.59 -1.80
C ALA A 4 -0.55 2.78 -0.76
N PHE A 5 -1.77 3.22 -0.51
CA PHE A 5 -2.79 2.54 0.27
C PHE A 5 -3.83 1.96 -0.69
N ALA A 6 -4.22 0.71 -0.44
CA ALA A 6 -5.27 0.02 -1.16
C ALA A 6 -6.48 -0.15 -0.25
N TYR A 7 -7.62 0.40 -0.69
CA TYR A 7 -8.85 0.43 0.07
C TYR A 7 -9.92 -0.48 -0.51
N LYS A 8 -10.73 -1.04 0.39
CA LYS A 8 -12.03 -1.64 0.07
C LYS A 8 -13.03 -1.22 1.13
N ASN A 9 -14.19 -0.73 0.69
CA ASN A 9 -15.25 -0.28 1.60
C ASN A 9 -14.77 0.69 2.69
N HIS A 10 -13.88 1.63 2.33
CA HIS A 10 -13.27 2.64 3.22
C HIS A 10 -12.26 2.12 4.25
N ASN A 11 -11.97 0.81 4.27
CA ASN A 11 -10.93 0.22 5.10
C ASN A 11 -9.66 0.00 4.28
N ILE A 12 -8.49 0.18 4.90
CA ILE A 12 -7.21 -0.21 4.30
C ILE A 12 -7.14 -1.73 4.31
N GLU A 13 -7.13 -2.35 3.13
CA GLU A 13 -6.94 -3.80 2.97
C GLU A 13 -5.45 -4.14 2.94
N THR A 14 -4.65 -3.29 2.30
CA THR A 14 -3.21 -3.45 2.23
C THR A 14 -2.53 -2.12 1.91
N ILE A 15 -1.25 -2.05 2.20
CA ILE A 15 -0.35 -0.98 1.78
C ILE A 15 0.79 -1.59 0.99
N PHE A 16 1.31 -0.88 0.01
CA PHE A 16 2.42 -1.38 -0.79
C PHE A 16 3.33 -0.25 -1.27
N CYS A 17 4.56 -0.61 -1.58
CA CYS A 17 5.54 0.30 -2.15
C CYS A 17 6.37 -0.41 -3.23
N GLY A 18 6.93 0.35 -4.16
CA GLY A 18 7.65 -0.23 -5.29
C GLY A 18 8.47 0.77 -6.08
N LYS A 19 9.35 0.25 -6.95
CA LYS A 19 9.96 1.05 -8.02
C LYS A 19 8.91 1.35 -9.09
N ASP A 20 9.08 2.44 -9.81
CA ASP A 20 8.01 3.05 -10.61
C ASP A 20 7.29 2.08 -11.56
N GLU A 21 8.00 1.30 -12.38
CA GLU A 21 7.38 0.34 -13.31
C GLU A 21 6.59 -0.77 -12.58
N LEU A 22 7.22 -1.47 -11.64
CA LEU A 22 6.58 -2.53 -10.86
C LEU A 22 5.42 -2.01 -10.01
N PHE A 23 5.53 -0.77 -9.54
CA PHE A 23 4.48 -0.12 -8.77
C PHE A 23 3.24 0.13 -9.63
N GLU A 24 3.40 0.67 -10.85
CA GLU A 24 2.26 0.89 -11.74
C GLU A 24 1.62 -0.42 -12.19
N GLU A 25 2.41 -1.45 -12.48
CA GLU A 25 1.89 -2.79 -12.82
C GLU A 25 1.05 -3.36 -11.68
N LEU A 26 1.57 -3.34 -10.45
CA LEU A 26 0.83 -3.83 -9.28
C LEU A 26 -0.43 -2.99 -9.00
N LYS A 27 -0.33 -1.66 -9.11
CA LYS A 27 -1.48 -0.76 -8.96
C LYS A 27 -2.59 -1.07 -9.95
N GLN A 28 -2.26 -1.25 -11.24
CA GLN A 28 -3.25 -1.61 -12.25
C GLN A 28 -3.87 -2.98 -11.98
N PHE A 29 -3.06 -3.96 -11.57
CA PHE A 29 -3.56 -5.28 -11.18
C PHE A 29 -4.58 -5.19 -10.04
N LEU A 30 -4.25 -4.46 -8.96
CA LEU A 30 -5.14 -4.33 -7.79
C LEU A 30 -6.43 -3.58 -8.11
N ILE A 31 -6.39 -2.58 -8.99
CA ILE A 31 -7.60 -1.88 -9.47
C ILE A 31 -8.47 -2.84 -10.29
N THR A 32 -7.87 -3.49 -11.30
CA THR A 32 -8.62 -4.23 -12.32
C THR A 32 -9.11 -5.60 -11.85
N GLN A 33 -8.27 -6.33 -11.12
CA GLN A 33 -8.56 -7.72 -10.71
C GLN A 33 -9.17 -7.78 -9.31
N CYS A 34 -8.76 -6.87 -8.42
CA CYS A 34 -9.20 -6.90 -7.03
C CYS A 34 -10.29 -5.86 -6.72
N GLY A 35 -10.56 -4.92 -7.64
CA GLY A 35 -11.54 -3.86 -7.46
C GLY A 35 -11.19 -2.91 -6.31
N LEU A 36 -9.90 -2.75 -6.01
CA LEU A 36 -9.42 -1.91 -4.92
C LEU A 36 -9.25 -0.46 -5.39
N ILE A 37 -9.50 0.47 -4.47
CA ILE A 37 -9.21 1.89 -4.70
C ILE A 37 -7.79 2.15 -4.22
N ILE A 38 -6.93 2.64 -5.11
CA ILE A 38 -5.52 2.89 -4.81
C ILE A 38 -5.27 4.38 -4.67
N VAL A 39 -4.68 4.79 -3.54
CA VAL A 39 -4.27 6.17 -3.27
C VAL A 39 -2.75 6.20 -3.10
N GLU A 40 -2.07 6.92 -3.98
CA GLU A 40 -0.64 7.21 -3.82
C GLU A 40 -0.44 8.18 -2.65
N VAL A 41 0.52 7.87 -1.78
CA VAL A 41 0.79 8.61 -0.54
C VAL A 41 2.26 8.94 -0.41
N SER A 42 2.59 9.84 0.53
CA SER A 42 3.98 10.13 0.84
C SER A 42 4.64 8.96 1.55
N ARG A 43 5.97 8.93 1.51
CA ARG A 43 6.77 7.99 2.30
C ARG A 43 6.45 8.11 3.79
N ALA A 44 6.25 9.32 4.30
CA ALA A 44 5.99 9.57 5.71
C ALA A 44 4.66 8.93 6.14
N ASP A 45 3.59 9.21 5.40
CA ASP A 45 2.26 8.66 5.68
C ASP A 45 2.29 7.12 5.68
N TYR A 46 3.00 6.53 4.71
CA TYR A 46 3.16 5.08 4.63
C TYR A 46 3.78 4.46 5.89
N TYR A 47 4.88 5.03 6.38
CA TYR A 47 5.55 4.51 7.59
C TYR A 47 4.73 4.79 8.85
N THR A 48 4.08 5.95 8.93
CA THR A 48 3.16 6.25 10.06
C THR A 48 2.03 5.22 10.13
N GLU A 49 1.41 4.88 9.01
CA GLU A 49 0.35 3.86 8.99
C GLU A 49 0.89 2.47 9.36
N GLN A 50 2.11 2.12 8.92
CA GLN A 50 2.77 0.86 9.31
C GLN A 50 2.99 0.75 10.82
N GLU A 51 3.52 1.81 11.43
CA GLU A 51 3.80 1.86 12.87
C GLU A 51 2.51 1.82 13.68
N MET A 52 1.50 2.59 13.28
CA MET A 52 0.19 2.62 13.97
C MET A 52 -0.49 1.24 13.96
N ASN A 53 -0.37 0.49 12.87
CA ASN A 53 -0.98 -0.84 12.73
C ASN A 53 -0.05 -1.99 13.14
N GLN A 54 1.17 -1.71 13.61
CA GLN A 54 2.18 -2.72 13.99
C GLN A 54 2.48 -3.76 12.89
N TRP A 55 2.33 -3.38 11.61
CA TRP A 55 2.47 -4.32 10.50
C TRP A 55 3.89 -4.88 10.32
N ASN A 56 4.90 -4.20 10.87
CA ASN A 56 6.28 -4.64 10.84
C ASN A 56 6.69 -5.52 12.04
N ASP A 57 5.86 -5.64 13.09
CA ASP A 57 6.22 -6.36 14.33
C ASP A 57 6.32 -7.89 14.14
N ARG A 58 5.79 -8.42 13.03
CA ARG A 58 5.89 -9.86 12.70
C ARG A 58 7.25 -10.29 12.14
N TYR A 59 8.12 -9.32 11.80
CA TYR A 59 9.43 -9.56 11.18
C TYR A 59 10.59 -8.95 11.99
N THR A 60 10.43 -8.82 13.31
CA THR A 60 11.59 -8.62 14.19
C THR A 60 12.51 -9.83 14.07
N LEU A 61 13.73 -9.60 13.57
CA LEU A 61 14.83 -10.57 13.48
C LEU A 61 15.14 -11.24 14.82
#